data_AF-A0A0F3IU31-F1
#
_entry.id   AF-A0A0F3IU31-F1
#
_cell.length_a   1.000
_cell.length_b   1.000
_cell.length_c   1.000
_cell.angle_alpha   90.00
_cell.angle_beta   90.00
_cell.angle_gamma   90.00
#
_symmetry.space_group_name_H-M   'P 1'
#
loop_
_entity.id
_entity.type
_entity.pdbx_description
1 polymer ?
#
loop_
_entity_poly.entity_id
_entity_poly.type
_entity_poly.pdbx_seq_one_letter_code
_entity_poly.pdbx_strand_id
1 'polypeptide(L)' 'MLDRLFDLLPDYPSLSIKLAAEKLGVSYPAVSGYIELLHKEAILVETTGQARNRRFVAEAIVALFQPNRD' A
#
# COMPACT_ATOMS: atom_id res chain seq x y z
N MET A 1 12.12 1.26 7.25
CA MET A 1 10.76 1.75 6.94
C MET A 1 10.13 0.95 5.81
N LEU A 2 10.81 0.81 4.67
CA LEU A 2 10.31 0.07 3.51
C LEU A 2 10.06 -1.42 3.82
N ASP A 3 10.98 -2.05 4.55
CA ASP A 3 10.84 -3.37 5.17
C ASP A 3 9.53 -3.51 5.97
N ARG A 4 9.28 -2.59 6.90
CA ARG A 4 8.07 -2.59 7.74
C ARG A 4 6.78 -2.39 6.94
N LEU A 5 6.85 -1.68 5.80
CA LEU A 5 5.71 -1.58 4.87
C LEU A 5 5.46 -2.93 4.19
N PHE A 6 6.49 -3.64 3.74
CA PHE A 6 6.34 -4.96 3.16
C PHE A 6 5.75 -5.96 4.16
N ASP A 7 6.18 -5.92 5.43
CA ASP A 7 5.61 -6.75 6.50
C ASP A 7 4.13 -6.45 6.73
N LEU A 8 3.67 -5.23 6.45
CA LEU A 8 2.28 -4.80 6.62
C LEU A 8 1.35 -5.27 5.48
N LEU A 9 1.89 -5.47 4.26
CA LEU A 9 1.08 -5.74 3.06
C LEU A 9 0.25 -7.04 3.12
N PRO A 10 0.74 -8.16 3.68
CA PRO A 10 -0.07 -9.38 3.80
C PRO A 10 -1.37 -9.18 4.59
N ASP A 11 -1.30 -8.41 5.68
CA ASP A 11 -2.47 -8.12 6.53
C ASP A 11 -3.32 -6.97 5.99
N TYR A 12 -2.69 -6.02 5.30
CA TYR A 12 -3.33 -4.83 4.74
C TYR A 12 -2.99 -4.68 3.25
N PRO A 13 -3.50 -5.55 2.37
CA PRO A 13 -3.20 -5.50 0.94
C PRO A 13 -3.78 -4.27 0.25
N SER A 14 -4.73 -3.58 0.90
CA SER A 14 -5.29 -2.31 0.44
C SER A 14 -5.24 -1.26 1.55
N LEU A 15 -4.44 -0.22 1.36
CA LEU A 15 -4.15 0.78 2.39
C LEU A 15 -4.06 2.20 1.83
N SER A 16 -4.21 3.17 2.72
CA SER A 16 -3.91 4.59 2.45
C SER A 16 -2.64 4.99 3.20
N ILE A 17 -2.02 6.11 2.83
CA ILE A 17 -0.85 6.65 3.54
C ILE A 17 -1.17 6.88 5.02
N LYS A 18 -2.39 7.36 5.32
CA LYS A 18 -2.85 7.56 6.70
C LYS A 18 -2.92 6.23 7.47
N LEU A 19 -3.52 5.19 6.87
CA LEU A 19 -3.61 3.88 7.51
C LEU A 19 -2.22 3.28 7.73
N ALA A 20 -1.31 3.40 6.77
CA ALA A 20 0.06 2.93 6.90
C ALA A 20 0.79 3.63 8.05
N ALA A 21 0.68 4.95 8.13
CA ALA A 21 1.28 5.75 9.20
C ALA A 21 0.77 5.32 10.58
N GLU A 22 -0.55 5.14 10.71
CA GLU A 22 -1.20 4.66 11.92
C GLU A 22 -0.70 3.26 12.33
N LYS A 23 -0.71 2.30 11.39
CA LYS A 23 -0.30 0.91 11.67
C LYS A 23 1.18 0.77 11.99
N LEU A 24 2.01 1.62 11.41
CA LEU A 24 3.45 1.63 11.68
C LEU A 24 3.81 2.51 12.90
N GLY A 25 2.87 3.26 13.46
CA GLY A 25 3.12 4.17 14.57
C GLY A 25 4.08 5.30 14.21
N VAL A 26 4.01 5.80 12.96
CA VAL A 26 4.90 6.85 12.44
C VAL A 26 4.10 8.01 11.87
N SER A 27 4.79 9.12 11.57
CA SER A 27 4.14 10.28 10.97
C SER A 27 3.82 10.04 9.48
N TYR A 28 2.84 10.77 8.96
CA TYR A 28 2.48 10.71 7.55
C TYR A 28 3.67 10.97 6.60
N PRO A 29 4.51 12.01 6.79
CA PRO A 29 5.66 12.25 5.92
C PRO A 29 6.68 11.12 5.93
N ALA A 30 6.81 10.41 7.06
CA ALA A 30 7.77 9.32 7.21
C ALA A 30 7.44 8.10 6.33
N VAL A 31 6.18 7.92 5.95
CA VAL A 31 5.72 6.78 5.14
C VAL A 31 5.28 7.19 3.73
N SER A 32 4.86 8.44 3.53
CA SER A 32 4.37 8.94 2.24
C SER A 32 5.35 8.70 1.10
N GLY A 33 6.64 9.03 1.27
CA GLY A 33 7.64 8.85 0.22
C GLY A 33 7.83 7.39 -0.20
N TYR A 34 7.72 6.45 0.75
CA TYR A 34 7.84 5.02 0.46
C TYR A 34 6.60 4.47 -0.26
N ILE A 35 5.40 4.93 0.10
CA ILE A 35 4.17 4.52 -0.62
C ILE A 35 4.20 5.04 -2.07
N GLU A 36 4.61 6.29 -2.28
CA GLU A 36 4.76 6.82 -3.65
C GLU A 36 5.86 6.07 -4.43
N LEU A 37 6.96 5.69 -3.77
CA LEU A 37 8.00 4.85 -4.37
C LEU A 37 7.43 3.51 -4.82
N LEU A 38 6.73 2.79 -3.93
CA LEU A 38 6.11 1.50 -4.25
C LEU A 38 5.06 1.63 -5.37
N HIS A 39 4.34 2.75 -5.40
CA HIS A 39 3.41 3.04 -6.48
C HIS A 39 4.10 3.27 -7.82
N LYS A 40 5.17 4.07 -7.82
CA LYS A 40 6.00 4.35 -9.00
C LYS A 40 6.59 3.07 -9.59
N GLU A 41 7.03 2.15 -8.73
CA GLU A 41 7.59 0.84 -9.13
C GLU A 41 6.51 -0.23 -9.40
N ALA A 42 5.23 0.16 -9.50
CA ALA A 42 4.09 -0.73 -9.79
C ALA A 42 3.85 -1.87 -8.78
N ILE A 43 4.46 -1.80 -7.59
CA ILE A 43 4.20 -2.73 -6.48
C ILE A 43 2.84 -2.41 -5.84
N LEU A 44 2.48 -1.12 -5.81
CA LEU A 44 1.18 -0.64 -5.39
C LEU A 44 0.44 0.04 -6.55
N VAL A 45 -0.82 -0.31 -6.74
CA VAL A 45 -1.70 0.32 -7.72
C VAL A 45 -2.65 1.28 -7.00
N GLU A 46 -2.71 2.52 -7.46
CA GLU A 46 -3.66 3.51 -6.97
C GLU A 46 -5.03 3.25 -7.59
N THR A 47 -6.08 3.13 -6.77
CA THR A 47 -7.40 2.66 -7.25
C THR A 47 -8.52 3.71 -7.15
N THR A 48 -8.25 4.91 -6.65
CA THR A 48 -9.30 5.93 -6.43
C THR A 48 -9.37 6.95 -7.56
N GLY A 49 -8.29 7.20 -8.28
CA GLY A 49 -8.18 8.26 -9.29
C GLY A 49 -8.29 9.67 -8.71
N GLN A 50 -8.19 9.84 -7.39
CA GLN A 50 -8.41 11.11 -6.69
C GLN A 50 -7.09 11.76 -6.27
N ALA A 51 -7.09 13.09 -6.15
CA ALA A 51 -5.94 13.84 -5.64
C ALA A 51 -5.75 13.70 -4.11
N ARG A 52 -6.80 13.28 -3.37
CA ARG A 52 -6.81 13.17 -1.90
C ARG A 52 -7.44 11.84 -1.48
N ASN A 53 -7.12 11.40 -0.26
CA ASN A 53 -7.60 10.14 0.29
C ASN A 53 -7.32 8.92 -0.61
N ARG A 54 -6.20 8.97 -1.34
CA ARG A 54 -5.75 7.92 -2.25
C ARG A 54 -5.65 6.58 -1.54
N ARG A 55 -6.04 5.53 -2.25
CA ARG A 55 -5.95 4.15 -1.78
C ARG A 55 -5.08 3.36 -2.75
N PHE A 56 -4.20 2.57 -2.16
CA PHE A 56 -3.17 1.82 -2.85
C PHE A 56 -3.38 0.33 -2.57
N VAL A 57 -3.29 -0.50 -3.60
CA VAL A 57 -3.52 -1.94 -3.54
C VAL A 57 -2.29 -2.68 -4.01
N ALA A 58 -1.83 -3.64 -3.20
CA ALA A 58 -0.83 -4.61 -3.60
C ALA A 58 -1.51 -5.77 -4.34
N GLU A 59 -1.75 -5.61 -5.64
CA GLU A 59 -2.51 -6.59 -6.43
C GLU A 59 -1.89 -7.99 -6.39
N ALA A 60 -0.56 -8.08 -6.41
CA ALA A 60 0.16 -9.34 -6.29
C ALA A 60 -0.17 -10.08 -4.98
N ILE A 61 -0.35 -9.34 -3.88
CA ILE A 61 -0.75 -9.93 -2.59
C ILE A 61 -2.23 -10.33 -2.62
N VAL A 62 -3.11 -9.51 -3.20
CA VAL A 62 -4.54 -9.85 -3.36
C VAL A 62 -4.71 -11.14 -4.17
N ALA A 63 -3.90 -11.33 -5.22
CA ALA A 63 -3.94 -12.51 -6.08
C ALA A 63 -3.63 -13.81 -5.31
N LEU A 64 -2.82 -13.76 -4.25
CA LEU A 64 -2.54 -14.93 -3.41
C LEU A 64 -3.79 -15.48 -2.72
N PHE A 65 -4.80 -14.64 -2.49
CA PHE A 65 -6.07 -15.02 -1.88
C PHE A 65 -7.17 -15.33 -2.91
N GLN A 66 -6.92 -15.12 -4.20
CA GLN A 66 -7.86 -15.36 -5.29
C GLN A 66 -7.19 -16.19 -6.39
N PRO A 67 -6.91 -17.49 -6.14
CA PRO A 67 -6.07 -18.31 -7.01
C PRO A 67 -6.63 -18.60 -8.41
N ASN A 68 -7.88 -18.20 -8.72
CA ASN A 68 -8.56 -18.53 -9.98
C ASN A 68 -9.08 -17.27 -10.71
N ARG A 69 -8.19 -16.32 -11.05
CA ARG A 69 -8.50 -15.28 -12.04
C ARG A 69 -7.83 -15.64 -13.36
N ASP A 70 -8.44 -16.59 -14.07
CA ASP A 70 -8.30 -16.82 -15.51
C ASP A 70 -9.58 -16.35 -16.22
#